data_AF-A0A9X0WD81-F1
#
_entry.id   AF-A0A9X0WD81-F1
#
_cell.length_a   1.000
_cell.length_b   1.000
_cell.length_c   1.000
_cell.angle_alpha   90.00
_cell.angle_beta   90.00
_cell.angle_gamma   90.00
#
_symmetry.space_group_name_H-M   'P 1'
#
loop_
_entity.id
_entity.type
_entity.pdbx_description
1 polymer ?
#
loop_
_entity_poly.entity_id
_entity_poly.type
_entity_poly.pdbx_seq_one_letter_code
_entity_poly.pdbx_strand_id
1 'polypeptide(L)'
;MEQLATSTNTLKAPLQARLAERRHERSDSPKHHPRLHYAWDADAAVLLVDYSPLLGIECLHAVSHWASGFATLRYAEGLFEAACIRDLWLPFQRNHEDAAFRHWFATLPEDLAEALERLPARRYALAALAQRSQAVRDLILSNVMLCFLLHHWLKRFINESEWTMSSRRTIAGRGSRRSKAMPE
;
A
#
# COMPACT_ATOMS: atom_id res chain seq x y z
N MET A 1 -4.43 9.25 -14.27
CA MET A 1 -5.00 9.56 -12.94
C MET A 1 -6.45 9.11 -12.78
N GLU A 2 -7.22 8.90 -13.86
CA GLU A 2 -8.64 8.47 -13.79
C GLU A 2 -8.87 7.07 -13.21
N GLN A 3 -7.95 6.12 -13.41
CA GLN A 3 -8.08 4.77 -12.85
C GLN A 3 -8.05 4.75 -11.31
N LEU A 4 -7.31 5.66 -10.68
CA LEU A 4 -7.19 5.70 -9.22
C LEU A 4 -8.49 6.19 -8.55
N ALA A 5 -9.15 7.19 -9.15
CA ALA A 5 -10.40 7.76 -8.64
C ALA A 5 -11.59 6.80 -8.82
N THR A 6 -11.56 5.99 -9.88
CA THR A 6 -12.60 4.98 -10.12
C THR A 6 -12.48 3.83 -9.11
N SER A 7 -11.25 3.36 -8.85
CA SER A 7 -11.00 2.28 -7.89
C SER A 7 -11.25 2.67 -6.44
N THR A 8 -11.11 3.95 -6.04
CA THR A 8 -11.43 4.36 -4.66
C THR A 8 -12.93 4.44 -4.42
N ASN A 9 -13.74 4.79 -5.43
CA ASN A 9 -15.20 4.80 -5.30
C ASN A 9 -15.78 3.39 -5.15
N THR A 10 -15.23 2.39 -5.85
CA THR A 10 -15.66 0.99 -5.71
C THR A 10 -15.31 0.39 -4.35
N LEU A 11 -14.25 0.87 -3.70
CA LEU A 11 -13.85 0.45 -2.35
C LEU A 11 -14.68 1.12 -1.23
N LYS A 12 -15.32 2.25 -1.52
CA LYS A 12 -16.00 3.05 -0.49
C LYS A 12 -17.28 2.39 0.01
N ALA A 13 -18.11 1.87 -0.89
CA ALA A 13 -19.37 1.21 -0.55
C ALA A 13 -19.19 -0.01 0.39
N PRO A 14 -18.33 -0.99 0.09
CA PRO A 14 -18.13 -2.15 0.98
C PRO A 14 -17.55 -1.74 2.34
N LEU A 15 -16.65 -0.74 2.35
CA LEU A 15 -16.10 -0.22 3.61
C LEU A 15 -17.17 0.49 4.45
N GLN A 16 -18.10 1.23 3.83
CA GLN A 16 -19.23 1.86 4.51
C GLN A 16 -20.23 0.83 5.05
N ALA A 17 -20.52 -0.23 4.31
CA ALA A 17 -21.35 -1.33 4.79
C ALA A 17 -20.73 -1.97 6.04
N ARG A 18 -19.42 -2.26 5.99
CA ARG A 18 -18.71 -2.85 7.14
C ARG A 18 -18.67 -1.92 8.36
N LEU A 19 -18.52 -0.61 8.14
CA LEU A 19 -18.64 0.38 9.20
C LEU A 19 -20.01 0.36 9.86
N ALA A 20 -21.09 0.23 9.07
CA ALA A 20 -22.45 0.16 9.59
C ALA A 20 -22.68 -1.11 10.42
N GLU A 21 -22.26 -2.28 9.95
CA GLU A 21 -22.33 -3.55 10.70
C GLU A 21 -21.62 -3.45 12.05
N ARG A 22 -20.39 -2.92 12.06
CA ARG A 22 -19.58 -2.74 13.26
C ARG A 22 -20.21 -1.85 14.32
N ARG A 23 -20.93 -0.80 13.90
CA ARG A 23 -21.65 0.08 14.83
C ARG A 23 -22.78 -0.67 15.55
N HIS A 24 -23.38 -1.65 14.89
CA HIS A 24 -24.39 -2.53 15.52
C HIS A 24 -23.70 -3.54 16.45
N GLU A 25 -22.57 -4.14 16.06
CA GLU A 25 -21.83 -5.13 16.87
C GLU A 25 -21.20 -4.54 18.15
N ARG A 26 -20.75 -3.28 18.12
CA ARG A 26 -20.18 -2.59 19.29
C ARG A 26 -21.16 -2.46 20.47
N SER A 27 -22.45 -2.61 20.21
CA SER A 27 -23.47 -2.52 21.26
C SER A 27 -23.50 -3.76 22.18
N ASP A 28 -22.89 -4.89 21.78
CA ASP A 28 -23.19 -6.19 22.43
C ASP A 28 -22.01 -7.11 22.81
N SER A 29 -20.73 -6.74 22.65
CA SER A 29 -19.64 -7.73 22.82
C SER A 29 -18.55 -7.45 23.87
N PRO A 30 -18.21 -8.43 24.74
CA PRO A 30 -17.21 -8.31 25.78
C PRO A 30 -15.78 -8.60 25.28
N LYS A 31 -14.83 -7.81 25.78
CA LYS A 31 -13.36 -7.96 25.84
C LYS A 31 -12.79 -9.19 25.09
N HIS A 32 -12.69 -9.09 23.76
CA HIS A 32 -11.88 -10.02 22.98
C HIS A 32 -10.44 -9.51 22.83
N HIS A 33 -9.50 -10.44 22.75
CA HIS A 33 -8.08 -10.15 22.51
C HIS A 33 -7.90 -9.27 21.26
N PRO A 34 -6.94 -8.34 21.27
CA PRO A 34 -6.72 -7.45 20.14
C PRO A 34 -6.12 -8.26 18.98
N ARG A 35 -6.98 -8.74 18.08
CA ARG A 35 -6.59 -9.38 16.82
C ARG A 35 -7.15 -8.56 15.66
N LEU A 36 -6.42 -8.60 14.55
CA LEU A 36 -6.94 -8.10 13.28
C LEU A 36 -8.08 -8.99 12.82
N HIS A 37 -9.14 -8.39 12.30
CA HIS A 37 -10.19 -9.13 11.62
C HIS A 37 -10.12 -8.90 10.13
N TYR A 38 -10.27 -9.97 9.38
CA TYR A 38 -10.36 -9.93 7.93
C TYR A 38 -11.76 -10.36 7.51
N ALA A 39 -12.29 -9.73 6.48
CA ALA A 39 -13.52 -10.14 5.83
C ALA A 39 -13.35 -10.02 4.32
N TRP A 40 -13.82 -11.02 3.58
CA TRP A 40 -13.79 -11.00 2.13
C TRP A 40 -15.18 -10.65 1.62
N ASP A 41 -15.26 -9.54 0.89
CA ASP A 41 -16.46 -9.14 0.15
C ASP A 41 -16.32 -9.68 -1.28
N ALA A 42 -17.07 -10.74 -1.58
CA ALA A 42 -17.02 -11.41 -2.87
C ALA A 42 -17.65 -10.58 -4.00
N ASP A 43 -18.68 -9.79 -3.69
CA ASP A 43 -19.40 -8.98 -4.66
C ASP A 43 -18.55 -7.80 -5.12
N ALA A 44 -17.85 -7.15 -4.18
CA ALA A 44 -16.91 -6.08 -4.48
C ALA A 44 -15.53 -6.60 -4.92
N ALA A 45 -15.22 -7.87 -4.66
CA ALA A 45 -13.88 -8.47 -4.78
C ALA A 45 -12.81 -7.69 -3.97
N VAL A 46 -13.10 -7.49 -2.68
CA VAL A 46 -12.32 -6.65 -1.76
C VAL A 46 -12.07 -7.37 -0.44
N LEU A 47 -10.82 -7.29 0.03
CA LEU A 47 -10.47 -7.64 1.40
C LEU A 47 -10.70 -6.44 2.31
N LEU A 48 -11.53 -6.63 3.32
CA LEU A 48 -11.74 -5.70 4.41
C LEU A 48 -10.86 -6.10 5.59
N VAL A 49 -10.16 -5.14 6.16
CA VAL A 49 -9.21 -5.34 7.26
C VAL A 49 -9.54 -4.37 8.37
N ASP A 50 -9.78 -4.90 9.55
CA ASP A 50 -10.17 -4.14 10.72
C ASP A 50 -9.04 -4.09 11.74
N TYR A 51 -8.46 -2.90 11.89
CA TYR A 51 -7.36 -2.60 12.81
C TYR A 51 -7.86 -2.06 14.15
N SER A 52 -9.15 -1.80 14.31
CA SER A 52 -9.66 -1.14 15.51
C SER A 52 -9.41 -1.85 16.81
N PRO A 53 -9.51 -3.20 16.89
CA PRO A 53 -9.18 -3.89 18.14
C PRO A 53 -7.72 -3.69 18.55
N LEU A 54 -6.81 -3.51 17.59
CA LEU A 54 -5.39 -3.23 17.88
C LEU A 54 -5.15 -1.78 18.29
N LEU A 55 -5.77 -0.83 17.57
CA LEU A 55 -5.46 0.59 17.71
C LEU A 55 -6.34 1.31 18.75
N GLY A 56 -7.43 0.68 19.21
CA GLY A 56 -8.40 1.30 20.12
C GLY A 56 -9.27 2.39 19.48
N ILE A 57 -9.09 2.67 18.19
CA ILE A 57 -9.81 3.67 17.40
C ILE A 57 -10.45 3.03 16.16
N GLU A 58 -11.50 3.64 15.60
CA GLU A 58 -12.06 3.15 14.32
C GLU A 58 -11.05 3.29 13.19
N CYS A 59 -10.59 2.16 12.65
CA CYS A 59 -9.57 2.07 11.63
C CYS A 59 -9.82 0.82 10.77
N LEU A 60 -10.33 1.03 9.56
CA LEU A 60 -10.70 -0.02 8.61
C LEU A 60 -10.00 0.24 7.29
N HIS A 61 -9.63 -0.83 6.60
CA HIS A 61 -9.05 -0.76 5.27
C HIS A 61 -9.79 -1.68 4.31
N ALA A 62 -9.95 -1.23 3.08
CA ALA A 62 -10.38 -2.01 1.95
C ALA A 62 -9.19 -2.16 1.00
N VAL A 63 -8.97 -3.39 0.52
CA VAL A 63 -7.92 -3.72 -0.44
C VAL A 63 -8.54 -4.50 -1.59
N SER A 64 -8.45 -3.96 -2.80
CA SER A 64 -8.97 -4.66 -3.97
C SER A 64 -8.19 -5.95 -4.25
N HIS A 65 -8.80 -6.87 -4.98
CA HIS A 65 -8.10 -8.00 -5.56
C HIS A 65 -7.00 -7.58 -6.57
N TRP A 66 -6.20 -8.58 -6.98
CA TRP A 66 -5.08 -8.43 -7.93
C TRP A 66 -5.45 -7.72 -9.23
N ALA A 67 -6.51 -8.14 -9.92
CA ALA A 67 -6.81 -7.61 -11.26
C ALA A 67 -7.16 -6.11 -11.22
N SER A 68 -7.72 -5.63 -10.10
CA SER A 68 -7.94 -4.21 -9.80
C SER A 68 -6.70 -3.45 -9.32
N GLY A 69 -5.53 -4.08 -9.28
CA GLY A 69 -4.25 -3.41 -9.02
C GLY A 69 -3.92 -3.16 -7.56
N PHE A 70 -4.54 -3.90 -6.62
CA PHE A 70 -4.37 -3.70 -5.18
C PHE A 70 -4.63 -2.25 -4.74
N ALA A 71 -5.66 -1.61 -5.30
CA ALA A 71 -6.11 -0.32 -4.82
C ALA A 71 -6.54 -0.43 -3.36
N THR A 72 -6.22 0.59 -2.56
CA THR A 72 -6.55 0.58 -1.14
C THR A 72 -7.24 1.87 -0.70
N LEU A 73 -8.19 1.71 0.20
CA LEU A 73 -8.92 2.80 0.84
C LEU A 73 -8.94 2.56 2.34
N ARG A 74 -8.51 3.56 3.10
CA ARG A 74 -8.53 3.58 4.56
C ARG A 74 -9.68 4.42 5.04
N TYR A 75 -10.36 3.99 6.09
CA TYR A 75 -11.15 4.84 6.97
C TYR A 75 -10.48 4.91 8.33
N ALA A 76 -10.15 6.12 8.77
CA ALA A 76 -9.66 6.39 10.11
C ALA A 76 -10.21 7.74 10.58
N GLU A 77 -10.63 7.81 11.85
CA GLU A 77 -11.07 9.07 12.47
C GLU A 77 -12.17 9.83 11.69
N GLY A 78 -13.08 9.11 11.03
CA GLY A 78 -14.18 9.71 10.26
C GLY A 78 -13.84 10.07 8.81
N LEU A 79 -12.59 9.88 8.38
CA LEU A 79 -12.11 10.28 7.05
C LEU A 79 -11.76 9.08 6.19
N PHE A 80 -12.07 9.18 4.89
CA PHE A 80 -11.67 8.21 3.88
C PHE A 80 -10.45 8.72 3.12
N GLU A 81 -9.40 7.90 3.08
CA GLU A 81 -8.13 8.27 2.45
C GLU A 81 -7.62 7.13 1.57
N ALA A 82 -7.18 7.46 0.36
CA ALA A 82 -6.47 6.50 -0.47
C ALA A 82 -5.15 6.14 0.22
N ALA A 83 -4.85 4.85 0.29
CA ALA A 83 -3.63 4.35 0.90
C ALA A 83 -2.77 3.64 -0.16
N CYS A 84 -1.64 3.07 0.27
CA CYS A 84 -0.88 2.13 -0.54
C CYS A 84 -0.82 0.79 0.16
N ILE A 85 -0.99 -0.31 -0.59
CA ILE A 85 -0.90 -1.67 -0.04
C ILE A 85 0.43 -1.93 0.70
N ARG A 86 1.52 -1.27 0.30
CA ARG A 86 2.83 -1.40 0.95
C ARG A 86 2.89 -0.78 2.35
N ASP A 87 1.99 0.16 2.64
CA ASP A 87 1.90 0.87 3.91
C ASP A 87 0.96 0.12 4.87
N LEU A 88 0.27 -0.91 4.37
CA LEU A 88 -0.53 -1.83 5.18
C LEU A 88 0.37 -2.90 5.79
N TRP A 89 0.15 -3.22 7.07
CA TRP A 89 0.83 -4.32 7.76
C TRP A 89 0.22 -5.68 7.41
N LEU A 90 -0.04 -5.90 6.14
CA LEU A 90 -0.49 -7.19 5.65
C LEU A 90 0.71 -8.14 5.54
N PRO A 91 0.63 -9.35 6.10
CA PRO A 91 1.65 -10.36 5.84
C PRO A 91 1.63 -10.71 4.36
N PHE A 92 2.76 -11.13 3.80
CA PHE A 92 2.80 -11.70 2.46
C PHE A 92 3.08 -13.19 2.62
N GLN A 93 2.01 -13.94 2.84
CA GLN A 93 2.07 -15.36 3.22
C GLN A 93 0.82 -16.07 2.71
N ARG A 94 1.01 -17.06 1.84
CA ARG A 94 -0.09 -17.90 1.32
C ARG A 94 -0.83 -18.67 2.42
N ASN A 95 -0.08 -19.23 3.37
CA ASN A 95 -0.61 -20.06 4.46
C ASN A 95 -1.00 -19.21 5.69
N HIS A 96 -1.75 -18.13 5.48
CA HIS A 96 -2.26 -17.32 6.58
C HIS A 96 -3.38 -18.06 7.33
N GLU A 97 -3.56 -17.83 8.63
CA GLU A 97 -4.58 -18.51 9.45
C GLU A 97 -6.02 -18.11 9.06
N ASP A 98 -6.20 -16.84 8.69
CA ASP A 98 -7.50 -16.29 8.31
C ASP A 98 -7.91 -16.68 6.87
N ALA A 99 -9.12 -17.21 6.72
CA ALA A 99 -9.66 -17.68 5.45
C ALA A 99 -9.97 -16.56 4.45
N ALA A 100 -10.47 -15.41 4.91
CA ALA A 100 -10.76 -14.27 4.05
C ALA A 100 -9.46 -13.70 3.47
N PHE A 101 -8.42 -13.60 4.30
CA PHE A 101 -7.10 -13.22 3.82
C PHE A 101 -6.57 -14.20 2.77
N ARG A 102 -6.63 -15.52 3.03
CA ARG A 102 -6.18 -16.54 2.07
C ARG A 102 -6.92 -16.42 0.73
N HIS A 103 -8.23 -16.19 0.79
CA HIS A 103 -9.05 -16.04 -0.40
C HIS A 103 -8.62 -14.81 -1.23
N TRP A 104 -8.45 -13.66 -0.58
CA TRP A 104 -7.94 -12.47 -1.24
C TRP A 104 -6.53 -12.67 -1.81
N PHE A 105 -5.62 -13.29 -1.05
CA PHE A 105 -4.25 -13.52 -1.48
C PHE A 105 -4.19 -14.45 -2.69
N ALA A 106 -5.09 -15.43 -2.78
CA ALA A 106 -5.23 -16.33 -3.93
C ALA A 106 -5.70 -15.65 -5.22
N THR A 107 -6.11 -14.37 -5.18
CA THR A 107 -6.37 -13.60 -6.40
C THR A 107 -5.09 -13.24 -7.17
N LEU A 108 -3.93 -13.28 -6.50
CA LEU A 108 -2.61 -13.14 -7.11
C LEU A 108 -2.25 -14.42 -7.88
N PRO A 109 -1.70 -14.34 -9.11
CA PRO A 109 -1.23 -15.51 -9.84
C PRO A 109 -0.21 -16.32 -9.02
N GLU A 110 -0.39 -17.64 -9.02
CA GLU A 110 0.31 -18.54 -8.10
C GLU A 110 1.83 -18.55 -8.31
N ASP A 111 2.25 -18.60 -9.57
CA ASP A 111 3.64 -18.54 -10.03
C ASP A 111 4.33 -17.25 -9.56
N LEU A 112 3.63 -16.12 -9.68
CA LEU A 112 4.09 -14.83 -9.23
C LEU A 112 4.17 -14.75 -7.70
N ALA A 113 3.16 -15.28 -7.00
CA ALA A 113 3.15 -15.32 -5.54
C ALA A 113 4.35 -16.11 -4.99
N GLU A 114 4.61 -17.30 -5.54
CA GLU A 114 5.73 -18.15 -5.13
C GLU A 114 7.09 -17.47 -5.37
N ALA A 115 7.27 -16.85 -6.54
CA ALA A 115 8.49 -16.10 -6.85
C ALA A 115 8.71 -14.96 -5.85
N LEU A 116 7.66 -14.21 -5.51
CA LEU A 116 7.73 -13.08 -4.59
C LEU A 116 7.95 -13.49 -3.12
N GLU A 117 7.46 -14.65 -2.68
CA GLU A 117 7.68 -15.16 -1.33
C GLU A 117 9.18 -15.39 -1.02
N ARG A 118 9.99 -15.67 -2.06
CA ARG A 118 11.45 -15.85 -1.94
C ARG A 118 12.20 -14.56 -1.60
N LEU A 119 11.55 -13.40 -1.71
CA LEU A 119 12.17 -12.12 -1.42
C LEU A 119 12.10 -11.76 0.07
N PRO A 120 13.10 -11.06 0.61
CA PRO A 120 13.08 -10.64 2.01
C PRO A 120 12.10 -9.48 2.28
N ALA A 121 11.83 -8.62 1.29
CA ALA A 121 11.01 -7.42 1.45
C ALA A 121 10.39 -6.96 0.12
N ARG A 122 9.55 -5.91 0.17
CA ARG A 122 8.97 -5.20 -0.99
C ARG A 122 8.08 -6.04 -1.91
N ARG A 123 7.62 -7.20 -1.43
CA ARG A 123 6.80 -8.16 -2.20
C ARG A 123 5.56 -7.51 -2.83
N TYR A 124 4.75 -6.79 -2.04
CA TYR A 124 3.58 -6.07 -2.57
C TYR A 124 3.91 -4.94 -3.55
N ALA A 125 5.06 -4.28 -3.40
CA ALA A 125 5.47 -3.22 -4.33
C ALA A 125 5.81 -3.82 -5.71
N LEU A 126 6.54 -4.94 -5.73
CA LEU A 126 6.85 -5.66 -6.97
C LEU A 126 5.60 -6.32 -7.56
N ALA A 127 4.70 -6.86 -6.73
CA ALA A 127 3.41 -7.37 -7.20
C ALA A 127 2.61 -6.27 -7.92
N ALA A 128 2.47 -5.09 -7.32
CA ALA A 128 1.77 -3.96 -7.94
C ALA A 128 2.44 -3.50 -9.25
N LEU A 129 3.77 -3.59 -9.37
CA LEU A 129 4.48 -3.29 -10.63
C LEU A 129 4.24 -4.38 -11.70
N ALA A 130 4.27 -5.65 -11.31
CA ALA A 130 4.00 -6.79 -12.18
C ALA A 130 2.54 -6.83 -12.68
N GLN A 131 1.61 -6.29 -11.90
CA GLN A 131 0.22 -6.13 -12.30
C GLN A 131 0.11 -5.17 -13.49
N ARG A 132 0.90 -4.09 -13.47
CA ARG A 132 0.87 -2.99 -14.46
C ARG A 132 1.79 -3.20 -15.65
N SER A 133 2.77 -4.10 -15.55
CA SER A 133 3.79 -4.31 -16.57
C SER A 133 4.09 -5.79 -16.76
N GLN A 134 3.76 -6.29 -17.95
CA GLN A 134 4.07 -7.67 -18.35
C GLN A 134 5.58 -7.93 -18.30
N ALA A 135 6.42 -6.99 -18.75
CA ALA A 135 7.87 -7.15 -18.70
C ALA A 135 8.41 -7.31 -17.26
N VAL A 136 7.82 -6.60 -16.29
CA VAL A 136 8.18 -6.77 -14.87
C VAL A 136 7.74 -8.15 -14.37
N ARG A 137 6.56 -8.61 -14.78
CA ARG A 137 6.05 -9.95 -14.45
C ARG A 137 6.96 -11.03 -15.00
N ASP A 138 7.29 -10.98 -16.29
CA ASP A 138 8.19 -11.94 -16.95
C ASP A 138 9.58 -11.94 -16.29
N LEU A 139 10.08 -10.75 -15.91
CA LEU A 139 11.34 -10.63 -15.18
C LEU A 139 11.27 -11.26 -13.80
N ILE A 140 10.16 -11.13 -13.07
CA ILE A 140 10.00 -11.77 -11.75
C ILE A 140 9.97 -13.29 -11.90
N LEU A 141 9.20 -13.80 -12.87
CA LEU A 141 9.07 -15.23 -13.11
C LEU A 141 10.40 -15.87 -13.54
N SER A 142 11.21 -15.15 -14.33
CA SER A 142 12.52 -15.62 -14.77
C SER A 142 13.64 -15.40 -13.73
N ASN A 143 13.68 -14.23 -13.09
CA ASN A 143 14.71 -13.85 -12.12
C ASN A 143 14.22 -12.77 -11.14
N VAL A 144 13.44 -13.19 -10.14
CA VAL A 144 12.89 -12.32 -9.09
C VAL A 144 13.96 -11.53 -8.31
N MET A 145 15.15 -12.09 -8.12
CA MET A 145 16.24 -11.42 -7.41
C MET A 145 16.79 -10.25 -8.22
N LEU A 146 16.98 -10.42 -9.53
CA LEU A 146 17.39 -9.33 -10.41
C LEU A 146 16.36 -8.20 -10.41
N CYS A 147 15.07 -8.54 -10.50
CA CYS A 147 13.99 -7.55 -10.41
C CYS A 147 14.04 -6.76 -9.08
N PHE A 148 14.26 -7.46 -7.96
CA PHE A 148 14.41 -6.85 -6.65
C PHE A 148 15.61 -5.89 -6.57
N LEU A 149 16.77 -6.31 -7.09
CA LEU A 149 17.98 -5.48 -7.11
C LEU A 149 17.80 -4.23 -7.97
N LEU A 150 17.20 -4.36 -9.15
CA LEU A 150 16.90 -3.21 -10.02
C LEU A 150 15.93 -2.23 -9.35
N HIS A 151 14.87 -2.74 -8.72
CA HIS A 151 13.92 -1.92 -7.98
C HIS A 151 14.59 -1.17 -6.81
N HIS A 152 15.48 -1.86 -6.08
CA HIS A 152 16.23 -1.27 -4.99
C HIS A 152 17.20 -0.18 -5.47
N TRP A 153 17.95 -0.48 -6.54
CA TRP A 153 18.92 0.43 -7.14
C TRP A 153 18.24 1.68 -7.69
N LEU A 154 17.16 1.55 -8.48
CA LEU A 154 16.40 2.67 -9.02
C LEU A 154 15.90 3.62 -7.93
N LYS A 155 15.38 3.08 -6.83
CA LYS A 155 14.92 3.90 -5.72
C LYS A 155 16.05 4.71 -5.07
N ARG A 156 17.23 4.10 -4.93
CA ARG A 156 18.42 4.79 -4.40
C ARG A 156 18.86 5.93 -5.32
N PHE A 157 18.94 5.68 -6.63
CA PHE A 157 19.35 6.70 -7.61
C PHE A 157 18.38 7.87 -7.70
N ILE A 158 17.07 7.60 -7.68
CA ILE A 158 16.05 8.65 -7.69
C ILE A 158 16.16 9.51 -6.41
N ASN A 159 16.25 8.88 -5.24
CA ASN A 159 16.39 9.61 -3.98
C ASN A 159 17.68 10.44 -3.88
N GLU A 160 18.81 9.95 -4.41
CA GLU A 160 20.07 10.70 -4.46
C GLU A 160 20.02 11.88 -5.45
N SER A 161 19.26 11.76 -6.55
CA SER A 161 19.08 12.84 -7.52
C SER A 161 18.26 14.02 -6.97
N GLU A 162 17.29 13.76 -6.07
CA GLU A 162 16.54 14.81 -5.38
C GLU A 162 17.42 15.62 -4.41
N TRP A 163 18.38 14.96 -3.75
CA TRP A 163 19.38 15.60 -2.89
C TRP A 163 20.33 16.51 -3.69
N THR A 164 20.84 16.05 -4.82
CA THR A 164 21.77 16.86 -5.64
C THR A 164 21.11 18.10 -6.27
N MET A 165 19.81 18.05 -6.60
CA MET A 165 19.07 19.24 -7.05
C MET A 165 18.72 20.20 -5.90
N SER A 166 18.37 19.70 -4.72
CA SER A 166 18.07 20.54 -3.55
C SER A 166 19.32 21.29 -3.06
N SER A 167 20.49 20.63 -3.05
CA SER A 167 21.76 21.28 -2.67
C SER A 167 22.24 22.33 -3.69
N ARG A 168 21.87 22.22 -4.98
CA ARG A 168 22.22 23.22 -6.01
C ARG A 168 21.37 24.50 -5.90
N ARG A 169 20.13 24.42 -5.41
CA ARG A 169 19.30 25.63 -5.17
C ARG A 169 19.79 26.47 -3.99
N THR A 170 20.42 25.87 -3.00
CA THR A 170 20.94 26.60 -1.83
C THR A 170 22.25 27.35 -2.12
N ILE A 171 23.06 26.88 -3.07
CA ILE A 171 24.35 27.50 -3.43
C ILE A 171 24.15 28.68 -4.41
N ALA A 172 23.13 28.65 -5.26
CA ALA A 172 22.81 29.76 -6.17
C ALA A 172 22.20 31.00 -5.47
N GLY A 173 21.73 30.88 -4.22
CA GLY A 173 21.11 31.98 -3.46
C GLY A 173 22.05 32.80 -2.57
N ARG A 174 23.34 32.44 -2.45
CA ARG A 174 24.32 33.13 -1.57
C ARG A 174 25.42 33.91 -2.31
N GLY A 175 25.25 34.14 -3.61
CA GLY A 175 26.26 34.77 -4.47
C GLY A 175 25.96 36.19 -4.93
N SER A 176 24.99 36.92 -4.35
CA SER A 176 24.70 38.30 -4.78
C SER A 176 24.35 39.20 -3.59
N ARG A 177 25.38 39.67 -2.88
CA ARG A 177 25.40 40.91 -2.08
C ARG A 177 26.85 41.26 -1.74
N ARG A 178 27.57 41.79 -2.73
CA ARG A 178 28.81 42.54 -2.51
C ARG A 178 28.82 43.74 -3.46
N SER A 179 28.30 44.87 -2.97
CA SER A 179 28.67 46.21 -3.44
C SER A 179 27.97 47.28 -2.62
N LYS A 180 28.69 48.39 -2.40
CA LYS A 180 28.41 49.58 -1.55
C LYS A 180 28.80 49.41 -0.09
N ALA A 181 29.54 50.32 0.55
CA ALA A 181 30.33 51.48 0.13
C ALA A 181 31.16 51.87 1.37
N MET A 182 32.41 52.34 1.21
CA MET A 182 33.07 53.15 2.23
C MET A 182 32.48 54.57 2.15
N PRO A 183 32.35 55.25 3.30
CA PRO A 183 33.05 56.53 3.40
C PRO A 183 33.80 56.71 4.73
N GLU A 184 34.91 57.43 4.57
CA GLU A 184 35.73 58.21 5.53
C GLU A 184 36.36 57.50 6.74
#